data_AF-A0A9E2BV37-F1
#
_entry.id   AF-A0A9E2BV37-F1
#
_cell.length_a   1.000
_cell.length_b   1.000
_cell.length_c   1.000
_cell.angle_alpha   90.00
_cell.angle_beta   90.00
_cell.angle_gamma   90.00
#
_symmetry.space_group_name_H-M   'P 1'
#
loop_
_entity.id
_entity.type
_entity.pdbx_description
1 polymer ?
#
loop_
_entity_poly.entity_id
_entity_poly.type
_entity_poly.pdbx_seq_one_letter_code
_entity_poly.pdbx_strand_id
1 'polypeptide(L)'
;MSIDEEDGTIIRYTNSQPIRLRNVVCVYCGVRLTDGNSTKEHVVGRRFVPLGKLDGQWNLIVGACSPCNTRKSDLEDDIAAVSMQPDVFGRYAVADEALVATAKRKAERSTSRKTKKPVKESQARLAVSGQLSPVLTADFSFTGPPQIDDHRIFELARHHVMAFFFLITYDRKTERGWWWPGEFMPILHARRSDWGNVSWIGFMQNVYPWDMRVQAAIADDFFRCSIRKHPQAECWSWALEWNQQHRIAGFLGDRSAAQSIANGIPPEQVTTVFNEPGRYLRFRHDVPLAEQDDILFAHPDDQELPSAGSASESAAQASQEN
;
A
#
# COMPACT_ATOMS: atom_id res chain seq x y z
N MET A 1 23.28 -11.82 -14.55
CA MET A 1 22.02 -11.05 -14.56
C MET A 1 22.23 -9.84 -15.44
N SER A 2 22.08 -10.04 -16.75
CA SER A 2 21.94 -8.91 -17.67
C SER A 2 20.61 -8.26 -17.32
N ILE A 3 20.67 -6.99 -16.95
CA ILE A 3 19.52 -6.12 -17.18
C ILE A 3 19.83 -5.69 -18.61
N ASP A 4 19.25 -6.34 -19.60
CA ASP A 4 19.43 -5.94 -20.98
C ASP A 4 18.79 -4.55 -21.10
N GLU A 5 19.66 -3.54 -21.24
CA GLU A 5 19.36 -2.10 -21.18
C GLU A 5 18.69 -1.57 -22.47
N GLU A 6 18.37 -2.45 -23.42
CA GLU A 6 17.73 -2.09 -24.68
C GLU A 6 16.23 -2.40 -24.57
N ASP A 7 15.39 -1.36 -24.79
CA ASP A 7 13.92 -1.40 -24.85
C ASP A 7 13.12 -1.54 -23.55
N GLY A 8 13.20 -0.53 -22.69
CA GLY A 8 12.09 -0.21 -21.76
C GLY A 8 11.66 -1.34 -20.82
N THR A 9 12.56 -2.32 -20.60
CA THR A 9 12.29 -3.63 -20.03
C THR A 9 11.51 -3.55 -18.73
N ILE A 10 10.37 -4.22 -18.72
CA ILE A 10 9.55 -4.40 -17.51
C ILE A 10 10.40 -5.16 -16.50
N ILE A 11 10.60 -4.54 -15.35
CA ILE A 11 11.33 -5.17 -14.27
C ILE A 11 10.40 -6.18 -13.57
N ARG A 12 10.36 -7.42 -14.09
CA ARG A 12 9.73 -8.57 -13.44
C ARG A 12 10.77 -9.33 -12.61
N TYR A 13 10.48 -9.48 -11.31
CA TYR A 13 11.36 -10.23 -10.42
C TYR A 13 10.72 -11.56 -10.01
N THR A 14 11.15 -12.63 -10.67
CA THR A 14 10.79 -14.01 -10.34
C THR A 14 11.96 -14.80 -9.75
N ASN A 15 13.17 -14.21 -9.72
CA ASN A 15 14.35 -14.84 -9.14
C ASN A 15 14.28 -14.81 -7.62
N SER A 16 14.84 -15.83 -6.97
CA SER A 16 14.96 -15.94 -5.51
C SER A 16 16.09 -15.10 -4.91
N GLN A 17 16.90 -14.44 -5.75
CA GLN A 17 18.11 -13.75 -5.31
C GLN A 17 17.87 -12.26 -5.05
N PRO A 18 18.36 -11.70 -3.94
CA PRO A 18 18.25 -10.27 -3.68
C PRO A 18 19.08 -9.47 -4.67
N ILE A 19 18.56 -8.30 -5.06
CA ILE A 19 19.26 -7.36 -5.93
C ILE A 19 19.94 -6.34 -5.04
N ARG A 20 21.26 -6.23 -5.17
CA ARG A 20 22.05 -5.27 -4.43
C ARG A 20 22.59 -4.19 -5.36
N LEU A 21 22.10 -2.96 -5.19
CA LEU A 21 22.68 -1.80 -5.87
C LEU A 21 23.90 -1.30 -5.10
N ARG A 22 24.91 -0.81 -5.81
CA ARG A 22 26.12 -0.22 -5.24
C ARG A 22 26.05 1.31 -5.27
N ASN A 23 24.91 1.87 -4.88
CA ASN A 23 24.67 3.30 -5.05
C ASN A 23 25.60 4.16 -4.16
N VAL A 24 26.06 5.28 -4.73
CA VAL A 24 26.96 6.25 -4.07
C VAL A 24 26.24 7.42 -3.39
N VAL A 25 24.92 7.47 -3.50
CA VAL A 25 24.04 8.47 -2.86
C VAL A 25 22.92 7.77 -2.12
N CYS A 26 22.48 8.31 -0.99
CA CYS A 26 21.37 7.76 -0.22
C CYS A 26 20.11 7.72 -1.09
N VAL A 27 19.50 6.54 -1.19
CA VAL A 27 18.28 6.32 -1.97
C VAL A 27 17.10 7.22 -1.55
N TYR A 28 17.11 7.76 -0.32
CA TYR A 28 15.99 8.54 0.23
C TYR A 28 16.21 10.05 0.27
N CYS A 29 17.45 10.54 0.32
CA CYS A 29 17.70 11.98 0.45
C CYS A 29 18.83 12.51 -0.45
N GLY A 30 19.46 11.64 -1.24
CA GLY A 30 20.52 12.00 -2.17
C GLY A 30 21.85 12.43 -1.55
N VAL A 31 21.98 12.42 -0.22
CA VAL A 31 23.27 12.68 0.43
C VAL A 31 24.31 11.67 -0.06
N ARG A 32 25.53 12.13 -0.34
CA ARG A 32 26.63 11.24 -0.73
C ARG A 32 26.91 10.22 0.38
N LEU A 33 27.01 8.96 -0.01
CA LEU A 33 27.35 7.87 0.89
C LEU A 33 28.87 7.74 1.00
N THR A 34 29.33 7.55 2.23
CA THR A 34 30.70 7.23 2.61
C THR A 34 30.65 6.10 3.62
N ASP A 35 31.79 5.46 3.90
CA ASP A 35 31.85 4.37 4.89
C ASP A 35 31.36 4.81 6.29
N GLY A 36 31.47 6.09 6.62
CA GLY A 36 31.04 6.65 7.91
C GLY A 36 29.54 6.94 8.03
N ASN A 37 28.78 6.99 6.93
CA ASN A 37 27.35 7.30 6.98
C ASN A 37 26.45 6.29 6.25
N SER A 38 27.03 5.38 5.48
CA SER A 38 26.32 4.39 4.67
C SER A 38 25.85 3.22 5.53
N THR A 39 24.60 2.85 5.34
CA THR A 39 23.98 1.69 5.94
C THR A 39 23.41 0.81 4.85
N LYS A 40 23.45 -0.51 5.07
CA LYS A 40 22.76 -1.47 4.22
C LYS A 40 21.26 -1.38 4.50
N GLU A 41 20.50 -1.01 3.49
CA GLU A 41 19.06 -0.89 3.54
C GLU A 41 18.41 -2.11 2.87
N HIS A 42 17.44 -2.72 3.56
CA HIS A 42 16.54 -3.70 2.96
C HIS A 42 15.23 -2.97 2.67
N VAL A 43 14.96 -2.69 1.39
CA VAL A 43 13.82 -1.83 1.00
C VAL A 43 12.53 -2.33 1.62
N VAL A 44 12.29 -3.64 1.63
CA VAL A 44 11.30 -4.26 2.52
C VAL A 44 12.01 -4.83 3.75
N GLY A 45 11.77 -4.25 4.92
CA GLY A 45 12.44 -4.67 6.16
C GLY A 45 12.09 -6.10 6.58
N ARG A 46 13.05 -6.82 7.16
CA ARG A 46 12.83 -8.21 7.62
C ARG A 46 11.76 -8.38 8.70
N ARG A 47 11.48 -7.31 9.45
CA ARG A 47 10.44 -7.26 10.48
C ARG A 47 9.13 -6.64 9.98
N PHE A 48 9.10 -6.21 8.71
CA PHE A 48 7.92 -5.62 8.10
C PHE A 48 6.91 -6.66 7.61
N VAL A 49 7.41 -7.84 7.22
CA VAL A 49 6.65 -9.03 6.80
C VAL A 49 6.77 -10.14 7.86
N PRO A 50 5.97 -11.23 7.78
CA PRO A 50 6.06 -12.32 8.75
C PRO A 50 7.45 -12.99 8.77
N LEU A 51 7.82 -13.52 9.93
CA LEU A 51 9.15 -14.12 10.12
C LEU A 51 9.36 -15.29 9.15
N GLY A 52 10.53 -15.36 8.52
CA GLY A 52 10.90 -16.40 7.56
C GLY A 52 10.42 -16.15 6.14
N LYS A 53 9.44 -15.26 5.91
CA LYS A 53 8.88 -15.03 4.58
C LYS A 53 9.85 -14.39 3.59
N LEU A 54 10.88 -13.70 4.04
CA LEU A 54 11.95 -13.18 3.17
C LEU A 54 13.10 -14.17 2.93
N ASP A 55 13.09 -15.34 3.57
CA ASP A 55 14.22 -16.27 3.46
C ASP A 55 14.20 -16.95 2.09
N GLY A 56 15.27 -16.75 1.31
CA GLY A 56 15.34 -17.27 -0.06
C GLY A 56 14.44 -16.53 -1.06
N GLN A 57 13.88 -15.38 -0.69
CA GLN A 57 13.12 -14.51 -1.60
C GLN A 57 13.98 -13.33 -2.04
N TRP A 58 13.72 -12.80 -3.23
CA TRP A 58 14.37 -11.55 -3.64
C TRP A 58 13.88 -10.38 -2.79
N ASN A 59 14.73 -9.37 -2.70
CA ASN A 59 14.44 -8.07 -2.12
C ASN A 59 15.42 -7.07 -2.74
N LEU A 60 15.06 -5.80 -2.76
CA LEU A 60 15.96 -4.73 -3.17
C LEU A 60 16.81 -4.30 -1.96
N ILE A 61 18.13 -4.36 -2.14
CA ILE A 61 19.12 -3.95 -1.16
C ILE A 61 19.88 -2.75 -1.72
N VAL A 62 19.88 -1.65 -0.98
CA VAL A 62 20.49 -0.38 -1.40
C VAL A 62 21.33 0.23 -0.27
N GLY A 63 22.13 1.24 -0.60
CA GLY A 63 22.76 2.12 0.38
C GLY A 63 21.80 3.23 0.82
N ALA A 64 21.71 3.47 2.12
CA ALA A 64 20.99 4.61 2.69
C ALA A 64 21.82 5.25 3.80
N CYS A 65 21.64 6.55 4.04
CA CYS A 65 22.25 7.17 5.21
C CYS A 65 21.52 6.71 6.48
N SER A 66 22.27 6.61 7.60
CA SER A 66 21.72 6.15 8.89
C SER A 66 20.43 6.87 9.33
N PRO A 67 20.28 8.21 9.21
CA PRO A 67 19.04 8.89 9.57
C PRO A 67 17.82 8.43 8.78
N CYS A 68 17.94 8.25 7.45
CA CYS A 68 16.81 7.83 6.62
C CYS A 68 16.44 6.36 6.84
N ASN A 69 17.43 5.48 6.98
CA ASN A 69 17.20 4.05 7.30
C ASN A 69 16.50 3.91 8.66
N THR A 70 16.98 4.61 9.69
CA THR A 70 16.36 4.61 11.03
C THR A 70 14.91 5.10 10.98
N ARG A 71 14.65 6.20 10.26
CA ARG A 71 13.30 6.74 10.09
C ARG A 71 12.36 5.74 9.42
N LYS A 72 12.81 5.11 8.33
CA LYS A 72 12.05 4.05 7.66
C LYS A 72 11.81 2.86 8.59
N SER A 73 12.82 2.40 9.31
CA SER A 73 12.69 1.26 10.22
C SER A 73 11.67 1.52 11.34
N ASP A 74 11.61 2.75 11.89
CA ASP A 74 10.57 3.11 12.88
C ASP A 74 9.16 3.07 12.29
N LEU A 75 9.00 3.55 11.05
CA LEU A 75 7.72 3.46 10.33
C LEU A 75 7.33 1.99 10.08
N GLU A 76 8.25 1.17 9.58
CA GLU A 76 8.02 -0.25 9.31
C GLU A 76 7.63 -1.02 10.57
N ASP A 77 8.32 -0.78 11.69
CA ASP A 77 8.05 -1.49 12.94
C ASP A 77 6.65 -1.17 13.51
N ASP A 78 6.23 0.10 13.46
CA ASP A 78 4.89 0.55 13.89
C ASP A 78 3.79 0.05 12.94
N ILE A 79 3.96 0.26 11.64
CA ILE A 79 2.96 -0.10 10.63
C ILE A 79 2.77 -1.63 10.58
N ALA A 80 3.85 -2.42 10.59
CA ALA A 80 3.76 -3.87 10.60
C ALA A 80 3.10 -4.43 11.86
N ALA A 81 3.18 -3.71 12.99
CA ALA A 81 2.51 -4.14 14.21
C ALA A 81 0.99 -4.08 14.09
N VAL A 82 0.46 -3.18 13.26
CA VAL A 82 -0.98 -3.03 13.03
C VAL A 82 -1.43 -3.79 11.78
N SER A 83 -0.68 -3.73 10.67
CA SER A 83 -1.08 -4.32 9.38
C SER A 83 -1.11 -5.85 9.37
N MET A 84 -0.49 -6.52 10.35
CA MET A 84 -0.56 -7.97 10.53
C MET A 84 -1.70 -8.42 11.46
N GLN A 85 -2.39 -7.50 12.14
CA GLN A 85 -3.44 -7.86 13.09
C GLN A 85 -4.68 -8.38 12.37
N PRO A 86 -5.43 -9.30 12.97
CA PRO A 86 -6.69 -9.74 12.41
C PRO A 86 -7.73 -8.62 12.42
N ASP A 87 -8.81 -8.82 11.67
CA ASP A 87 -10.00 -7.98 11.73
C ASP A 87 -10.72 -8.07 13.09
N VAL A 88 -11.82 -7.34 13.24
CA VAL A 88 -12.63 -7.34 14.49
C VAL A 88 -13.25 -8.69 14.82
N PHE A 89 -13.32 -9.62 13.85
CA PHE A 89 -13.82 -10.97 14.01
C PHE A 89 -12.69 -11.98 14.27
N GLY A 90 -11.44 -11.52 14.42
CA GLY A 90 -10.29 -12.38 14.66
C GLY A 90 -9.78 -13.09 13.40
N ARG A 91 -10.22 -12.67 12.20
CA ARG A 91 -9.79 -13.25 10.93
C ARG A 91 -8.55 -12.53 10.42
N TYR A 92 -7.52 -13.30 10.10
CA TYR A 92 -6.31 -12.80 9.45
C TYR A 92 -6.52 -12.64 7.95
N ALA A 93 -5.71 -11.80 7.32
CA ALA A 93 -5.76 -11.55 5.87
C ALA A 93 -5.57 -12.84 5.05
N VAL A 94 -4.74 -13.75 5.55
CA VAL A 94 -4.45 -15.06 4.98
C VAL A 94 -4.23 -16.07 6.10
N ALA A 95 -4.60 -17.32 5.85
CA ALA A 95 -4.37 -18.43 6.77
C ALA A 95 -2.90 -18.87 6.73
N ASP A 96 -2.02 -18.09 7.38
CA ASP A 96 -0.58 -18.35 7.45
C ASP A 96 -0.09 -18.37 8.92
N GLU A 97 0.56 -19.47 9.33
CA GLU A 97 1.00 -19.64 10.72
C GLU A 97 2.08 -18.62 11.13
N ALA A 98 2.99 -18.26 10.20
CA ALA A 98 4.04 -17.30 10.46
C ALA A 98 3.47 -15.89 10.65
N LEU A 99 2.43 -15.52 9.88
CA LEU A 99 1.66 -14.29 10.08
C LEU A 99 1.05 -14.27 11.48
N VAL A 100 0.29 -15.31 11.86
CA VAL A 100 -0.40 -15.37 13.16
C VAL A 100 0.60 -15.25 14.32
N ALA A 101 1.69 -16.00 14.28
CA ALA A 101 2.73 -15.96 15.30
C ALA A 101 3.42 -14.58 15.37
N THR A 102 3.74 -14.00 14.22
CA THR A 102 4.38 -12.67 14.15
C THR A 102 3.45 -11.57 14.66
N ALA A 103 2.17 -11.61 14.28
CA ALA A 103 1.15 -10.67 14.68
C ALA A 103 0.93 -10.68 16.20
N LYS A 104 0.78 -11.86 16.81
CA LYS A 104 0.65 -12.02 18.27
C LYS A 104 1.86 -11.43 19.00
N ARG A 105 3.07 -11.80 18.57
CA ARG A 105 4.32 -11.27 19.15
C ARG A 105 4.40 -9.74 19.05
N LYS A 106 4.05 -9.16 17.90
CA LYS A 106 4.05 -7.69 17.71
C LYS A 106 2.94 -7.02 18.52
N ALA A 107 1.76 -7.64 18.64
CA ALA A 107 0.66 -7.09 19.43
C ALA A 107 1.04 -6.89 20.91
N GLU A 108 1.86 -7.81 21.45
CA GLU A 108 2.36 -7.76 22.82
C GLU A 108 3.52 -6.79 23.03
N ARG A 109 4.47 -6.74 22.07
CA ARG A 109 5.76 -6.05 22.24
C ARG A 109 5.81 -4.67 21.63
N SER A 110 4.96 -4.38 20.65
CA SER A 110 4.94 -3.07 19.99
C SER A 110 3.93 -2.14 20.65
N THR A 111 4.33 -0.88 20.79
CA THR A 111 3.48 0.20 21.30
C THR A 111 2.94 1.00 20.13
N SER A 112 1.61 1.15 20.05
CA SER A 112 0.97 2.01 19.05
C SER A 112 1.42 3.45 19.25
N ARG A 113 1.91 4.08 18.18
CA ARG A 113 2.31 5.49 18.23
C ARG A 113 1.12 6.43 18.45
N LYS A 114 -0.08 6.02 18.05
CA LYS A 114 -1.34 6.78 18.17
C LYS A 114 -1.89 6.78 19.60
N THR A 115 -1.97 5.62 20.24
CA THR A 115 -2.58 5.49 21.59
C THR A 115 -1.55 5.50 22.72
N LYS A 116 -0.26 5.32 22.40
CA LYS A 116 0.85 5.08 23.36
C LYS A 116 0.65 3.82 24.23
N LYS A 117 -0.21 2.90 23.82
CA LYS A 117 -0.46 1.62 24.50
C LYS A 117 0.10 0.45 23.68
N PRO A 118 0.29 -0.74 24.28
CA PRO A 118 0.52 -1.96 23.52
C PRO A 118 -0.53 -2.10 22.40
N VAL A 119 -0.13 -2.60 21.23
CA VAL A 119 -1.04 -2.72 20.08
C VAL A 119 -2.25 -3.60 20.42
N LYS A 120 -2.08 -4.66 21.23
CA LYS A 120 -3.19 -5.50 21.74
C LYS A 120 -4.26 -4.72 22.53
N GLU A 121 -3.90 -3.57 23.11
CA GLU A 121 -4.79 -2.70 23.91
C GLU A 121 -5.22 -1.43 23.14
N SER A 122 -4.84 -1.32 21.87
CA SER A 122 -5.01 -0.10 21.07
C SER A 122 -6.24 -0.14 20.16
N GLN A 123 -7.26 -0.91 20.53
CA GLN A 123 -8.55 -0.93 19.82
C GLN A 123 -9.18 0.46 19.86
N ALA A 124 -9.69 0.91 18.72
CA ALA A 124 -10.43 2.17 18.63
C ALA A 124 -11.80 1.99 19.28
N ARG A 125 -12.19 2.85 20.22
CA ARG A 125 -13.54 2.84 20.79
C ARG A 125 -14.25 4.11 20.38
N LEU A 126 -15.43 3.98 19.78
CA LEU A 126 -16.31 5.09 19.44
C LEU A 126 -17.62 4.89 20.21
N ALA A 127 -17.97 5.86 21.05
CA ALA A 127 -19.26 5.90 21.70
C ALA A 127 -20.10 6.99 21.02
N VAL A 128 -21.28 6.61 20.53
CA VAL A 128 -22.25 7.53 19.93
C VAL A 128 -23.48 7.51 20.82
N SER A 129 -23.77 8.65 21.46
CA SER A 129 -25.00 8.87 22.21
C SER A 129 -25.89 9.85 21.45
N GLY A 130 -27.18 9.54 21.38
CA GLY A 130 -28.16 10.36 20.66
C GLY A 130 -29.55 10.24 21.26
N GLN A 131 -30.29 11.34 21.26
CA GLN A 131 -31.70 11.34 21.62
C GLN A 131 -32.51 11.10 20.33
N LEU A 132 -33.08 9.91 20.18
CA LEU A 132 -33.90 9.54 19.02
C LEU A 132 -35.31 10.14 19.11
N SER A 133 -35.79 10.40 20.33
CA SER A 133 -37.04 11.12 20.61
C SER A 133 -36.98 11.75 22.02
N PRO A 134 -37.91 12.66 22.39
CA PRO A 134 -37.93 13.26 23.73
C PRO A 134 -37.91 12.25 24.90
N VAL A 135 -38.32 11.00 24.65
CA VAL A 135 -38.37 9.92 25.64
C VAL A 135 -37.38 8.78 25.39
N LEU A 136 -36.62 8.80 24.28
CA LEU A 136 -35.71 7.72 23.90
C LEU A 136 -34.29 8.24 23.67
N THR A 137 -33.37 7.76 24.50
CA THR A 137 -31.92 7.91 24.31
C THR A 137 -31.35 6.57 23.85
N ALA A 138 -30.47 6.60 22.85
CA ALA A 138 -29.74 5.44 22.38
C ALA A 138 -28.24 5.68 22.51
N ASP A 139 -27.54 4.68 23.05
CA ASP A 139 -26.10 4.65 23.20
C ASP A 139 -25.54 3.47 22.41
N PHE A 140 -24.67 3.77 21.45
CA PHE A 140 -23.97 2.78 20.65
C PHE A 140 -22.48 2.84 20.97
N SER A 141 -21.86 1.68 21.22
CA SER A 141 -20.41 1.57 21.39
C SER A 141 -19.84 0.67 20.30
N PHE A 142 -18.93 1.22 19.51
CA PHE A 142 -18.22 0.52 18.46
C PHE A 142 -16.78 0.31 18.89
N THR A 143 -16.26 -0.89 18.65
CA THR A 143 -14.85 -1.22 18.84
C THR A 143 -14.24 -1.60 17.50
N GLY A 144 -13.24 -0.85 17.06
CA GLY A 144 -12.46 -1.10 15.85
C GLY A 144 -11.08 -1.65 16.18
N PRO A 145 -10.40 -2.25 15.21
CA PRO A 145 -9.03 -2.71 15.38
C PRO A 145 -8.10 -1.50 15.51
N PRO A 146 -6.84 -1.70 15.96
CA PRO A 146 -5.85 -0.64 15.98
C PRO A 146 -5.75 0.09 14.63
N GLN A 147 -5.66 1.41 14.69
CA GLN A 147 -5.62 2.28 13.52
C GLN A 147 -4.21 2.80 13.32
N ILE A 148 -3.76 2.80 12.07
CA ILE A 148 -2.51 3.42 11.67
C ILE A 148 -2.78 4.90 11.42
N ASP A 149 -1.78 5.75 11.62
CA ASP A 149 -1.83 7.14 11.21
C ASP A 149 -1.54 7.27 9.71
N ASP A 150 -2.44 7.90 8.96
CA ASP A 150 -2.36 7.99 7.49
C ASP A 150 -1.09 8.71 7.02
N HIS A 151 -0.64 9.74 7.74
CA HIS A 151 0.60 10.42 7.40
C HIS A 151 1.79 9.46 7.50
N ARG A 152 1.85 8.61 8.53
CA ARG A 152 2.89 7.57 8.65
C ARG A 152 2.79 6.52 7.54
N ILE A 153 1.58 6.12 7.15
CA ILE A 153 1.36 5.21 6.01
C ILE A 153 1.95 5.82 4.74
N PHE A 154 1.57 7.04 4.40
CA PHE A 154 2.06 7.68 3.17
C PHE A 154 3.55 7.96 3.22
N GLU A 155 4.10 8.24 4.39
CA GLU A 155 5.55 8.41 4.57
C GLU A 155 6.33 7.11 4.33
N LEU A 156 5.85 5.97 4.84
CA LEU A 156 6.47 4.67 4.56
C LEU A 156 6.29 4.29 3.09
N ALA A 157 5.10 4.51 2.53
CA ALA A 157 4.84 4.28 1.12
C ALA A 157 5.81 5.07 0.25
N ARG A 158 6.04 6.35 0.57
CA ARG A 158 7.05 7.17 -0.09
C ARG A 158 8.43 6.54 -0.03
N HIS A 159 8.89 6.04 1.13
CA HIS A 159 10.18 5.35 1.24
C HIS A 159 10.26 4.12 0.32
N HIS A 160 9.26 3.24 0.32
CA HIS A 160 9.25 2.07 -0.56
C HIS A 160 9.27 2.49 -2.04
N VAL A 161 8.38 3.40 -2.44
CA VAL A 161 8.28 3.88 -3.83
C VAL A 161 9.56 4.59 -4.27
N MET A 162 10.20 5.41 -3.42
CA MET A 162 11.50 6.05 -3.72
C MET A 162 12.56 5.01 -4.07
N ALA A 163 12.66 3.92 -3.31
CA ALA A 163 13.68 2.92 -3.56
C ALA A 163 13.42 2.11 -4.83
N PHE A 164 12.17 1.74 -5.11
CA PHE A 164 11.82 1.08 -6.36
C PHE A 164 11.94 2.02 -7.57
N PHE A 165 11.63 3.30 -7.44
CA PHE A 165 11.84 4.27 -8.52
C PHE A 165 13.33 4.53 -8.77
N PHE A 166 14.14 4.56 -7.71
CA PHE A 166 15.59 4.63 -7.82
C PHE A 166 16.17 3.45 -8.59
N LEU A 167 15.60 2.24 -8.40
CA LEU A 167 15.96 1.05 -9.17
C LEU A 167 15.62 1.19 -10.67
N ILE A 168 14.45 1.72 -11.02
CA ILE A 168 14.05 1.98 -12.43
C ILE A 168 15.07 2.86 -13.14
N THR A 169 15.57 3.87 -12.42
CA THR A 169 16.42 4.93 -12.97
C THR A 169 17.91 4.73 -12.67
N TYR A 170 18.30 3.56 -12.15
CA TYR A 170 19.66 3.30 -11.71
C TYR A 170 20.62 3.11 -12.88
N ASP A 171 21.56 4.04 -13.02
CA ASP A 171 22.69 3.93 -13.94
C ASP A 171 23.86 3.23 -13.24
N ARG A 172 24.27 2.09 -13.79
CA ARG A 172 25.38 1.28 -13.29
C ARG A 172 26.74 1.95 -13.43
N LYS A 173 26.94 2.83 -14.42
CA LYS A 173 28.22 3.51 -14.65
C LYS A 173 28.47 4.59 -13.61
N THR A 174 27.43 5.35 -13.27
CA THR A 174 27.51 6.42 -12.27
C THR A 174 27.15 5.96 -10.87
N GLU A 175 26.62 4.74 -10.74
CA GLU A 175 26.10 4.15 -9.50
C GLU A 175 25.02 5.04 -8.85
N ARG A 176 24.17 5.65 -9.67
CA ARG A 176 23.14 6.60 -9.25
C ARG A 176 21.80 6.24 -9.87
N GLY A 177 20.77 6.27 -9.05
CA GLY A 177 19.39 6.39 -9.49
C GLY A 177 18.87 7.79 -9.22
N TRP A 178 17.70 8.07 -9.76
CA TRP A 178 17.01 9.34 -9.65
C TRP A 178 15.66 9.17 -8.94
N TRP A 179 15.07 10.29 -8.57
CA TRP A 179 13.69 10.34 -8.06
C TRP A 179 12.76 10.81 -9.17
N TRP A 180 11.47 10.60 -8.96
CA TRP A 180 10.47 11.14 -9.88
C TRP A 180 10.54 12.67 -9.90
N PRO A 181 10.31 13.31 -11.06
CA PRO A 181 10.08 14.74 -11.10
C PRO A 181 8.75 15.08 -10.40
N GLY A 182 8.56 16.34 -9.99
CA GLY A 182 7.29 16.79 -9.43
C GLY A 182 6.98 16.27 -8.03
N GLU A 183 5.75 15.80 -7.82
CA GLU A 183 5.20 15.58 -6.48
C GLU A 183 4.91 14.12 -6.13
N PHE A 184 4.76 13.82 -4.84
CA PHE A 184 4.25 12.55 -4.33
C PHE A 184 2.81 12.75 -3.87
N MET A 185 1.86 12.13 -4.57
CA MET A 185 0.42 12.39 -4.42
C MET A 185 -0.30 11.09 -4.03
N PRO A 186 -0.31 10.70 -2.73
CA PRO A 186 -1.13 9.59 -2.27
C PRO A 186 -2.61 9.95 -2.41
N ILE A 187 -3.41 9.02 -2.91
CA ILE A 187 -4.85 9.25 -3.10
C ILE A 187 -5.74 8.18 -2.44
N LEU A 188 -5.24 6.95 -2.30
CA LEU A 188 -6.05 5.84 -1.79
C LEU A 188 -5.30 5.05 -0.71
N HIS A 189 -6.06 4.66 0.31
CA HIS A 189 -5.66 3.70 1.33
C HIS A 189 -6.89 2.90 1.74
N ALA A 190 -6.81 1.57 1.70
CA ALA A 190 -7.88 0.72 2.20
C ALA A 190 -7.35 -0.58 2.79
N ARG A 191 -8.22 -1.25 3.54
CA ARG A 191 -8.01 -2.61 4.02
C ARG A 191 -8.55 -3.63 3.03
N ARG A 192 -8.12 -4.89 3.16
CA ARG A 192 -8.56 -5.99 2.30
C ARG A 192 -10.07 -6.17 2.22
N SER A 193 -10.78 -5.93 3.32
CA SER A 193 -12.24 -5.96 3.35
C SER A 193 -12.88 -5.00 2.35
N ASP A 194 -12.13 -4.00 1.88
CA ASP A 194 -12.65 -2.86 1.14
C ASP A 194 -11.93 -2.58 -0.20
N TRP A 195 -11.14 -3.54 -0.69
CA TRP A 195 -10.44 -3.36 -1.97
C TRP A 195 -11.36 -3.28 -3.18
N GLY A 196 -12.61 -3.75 -3.05
CA GLY A 196 -13.63 -3.73 -4.11
C GLY A 196 -14.44 -2.45 -4.15
N ASN A 197 -14.09 -1.44 -3.34
CA ASN A 197 -14.80 -0.17 -3.37
C ASN A 197 -14.60 0.54 -4.73
N VAL A 198 -15.59 1.36 -5.10
CA VAL A 198 -15.64 2.01 -6.42
C VAL A 198 -14.41 2.88 -6.73
N SER A 199 -13.75 3.45 -5.72
CA SER A 199 -12.56 4.26 -5.91
C SER A 199 -11.34 3.40 -6.25
N TRP A 200 -11.18 2.23 -5.61
CA TRP A 200 -10.13 1.28 -5.98
C TRP A 200 -10.34 0.67 -7.35
N ILE A 201 -11.57 0.27 -7.68
CA ILE A 201 -11.92 -0.22 -9.03
C ILE A 201 -11.59 0.85 -10.08
N GLY A 202 -12.04 2.09 -9.85
CA GLY A 202 -11.76 3.21 -10.74
C GLY A 202 -10.26 3.47 -10.91
N PHE A 203 -9.48 3.47 -9.81
CA PHE A 203 -8.04 3.63 -9.89
C PHE A 203 -7.37 2.52 -10.70
N MET A 204 -7.68 1.25 -10.41
CA MET A 204 -7.14 0.09 -11.10
C MET A 204 -7.39 0.17 -12.61
N GLN A 205 -8.63 0.44 -13.02
CA GLN A 205 -9.01 0.52 -14.43
C GLN A 205 -8.32 1.68 -15.16
N ASN A 206 -8.17 2.84 -14.50
CA ASN A 206 -7.52 4.01 -15.09
C ASN A 206 -6.02 3.80 -15.32
N VAL A 207 -5.34 3.08 -14.43
CA VAL A 207 -3.88 2.90 -14.47
C VAL A 207 -3.43 1.58 -15.07
N TYR A 208 -4.31 0.59 -15.20
CA TYR A 208 -4.00 -0.70 -15.82
C TYR A 208 -3.40 -0.59 -17.23
N PRO A 209 -3.90 0.26 -18.16
CA PRO A 209 -3.33 0.35 -19.51
C PRO A 209 -1.99 1.10 -19.56
N TRP A 210 -1.49 1.60 -18.43
CA TRP A 210 -0.21 2.30 -18.38
C TRP A 210 0.94 1.31 -18.45
N ASP A 211 2.04 1.80 -19.00
CA ASP A 211 3.26 1.05 -19.21
C ASP A 211 3.90 0.65 -17.87
N MET A 212 3.92 -0.65 -17.57
CA MET A 212 4.38 -1.16 -16.29
C MET A 212 5.91 -1.16 -16.21
N ARG A 213 6.47 -0.48 -15.21
CA ARG A 213 7.92 -0.33 -15.04
C ARG A 213 8.46 -1.13 -13.86
N VAL A 214 7.65 -1.35 -12.83
CA VAL A 214 7.97 -2.27 -11.72
C VAL A 214 6.74 -3.12 -11.44
N GLN A 215 6.96 -4.42 -11.37
CA GLN A 215 6.01 -5.37 -10.80
C GLN A 215 6.80 -6.27 -9.85
N ALA A 216 6.45 -6.21 -8.58
CA ALA A 216 7.21 -6.86 -7.52
C ALA A 216 6.27 -7.56 -6.56
N ALA A 217 6.47 -8.85 -6.35
CA ALA A 217 5.92 -9.63 -5.27
C ALA A 217 7.10 -10.13 -4.41
N ILE A 218 7.08 -9.81 -3.13
CA ILE A 218 8.15 -10.09 -2.17
C ILE A 218 7.54 -10.79 -0.97
N ALA A 219 8.30 -11.76 -0.44
CA ALA A 219 7.97 -12.47 0.78
C ALA A 219 6.61 -13.19 0.72
N ASP A 220 6.42 -14.09 -0.24
CA ASP A 220 5.17 -14.84 -0.46
C ASP A 220 3.93 -13.92 -0.51
N ASP A 221 4.00 -12.87 -1.35
CA ASP A 221 2.97 -11.84 -1.53
C ASP A 221 2.62 -10.99 -0.28
N PHE A 222 3.33 -11.13 0.84
CA PHE A 222 3.18 -10.22 1.98
C PHE A 222 3.66 -8.79 1.67
N PHE A 223 4.34 -8.59 0.56
CA PHE A 223 4.60 -7.27 0.02
C PHE A 223 4.44 -7.28 -1.50
N ARG A 224 3.59 -6.42 -2.05
CA ARG A 224 3.48 -6.19 -3.50
C ARG A 224 3.74 -4.74 -3.84
N CYS A 225 4.34 -4.48 -5.00
CA CYS A 225 4.59 -3.14 -5.52
C CYS A 225 4.35 -3.13 -7.04
N SER A 226 3.67 -2.08 -7.49
CA SER A 226 3.43 -1.78 -8.90
C SER A 226 3.79 -0.33 -9.15
N ILE A 227 4.58 -0.04 -10.17
CA ILE A 227 4.84 1.32 -10.66
C ILE A 227 4.63 1.32 -12.17
N ARG A 228 3.75 2.20 -12.65
CA ARG A 228 3.44 2.33 -14.09
C ARG A 228 3.64 3.76 -14.55
N LYS A 229 4.07 3.93 -15.80
CA LYS A 229 4.34 5.22 -16.43
C LYS A 229 3.16 5.61 -17.32
N HIS A 230 2.66 6.83 -17.16
CA HIS A 230 1.64 7.38 -18.04
C HIS A 230 2.19 7.46 -19.48
N PRO A 231 1.41 7.08 -20.52
CA PRO A 231 1.92 6.99 -21.89
C PRO A 231 2.34 8.34 -22.50
N GLN A 232 1.74 9.44 -22.05
CA GLN A 232 1.86 10.75 -22.69
C GLN A 232 2.28 11.91 -21.77
N ALA A 233 2.46 11.65 -20.47
CA ALA A 233 2.72 12.69 -19.48
C ALA A 233 3.83 12.26 -18.54
N GLU A 234 4.50 13.22 -17.92
CA GLU A 234 5.44 12.96 -16.81
C GLU A 234 4.66 12.62 -15.52
N CYS A 235 3.84 11.58 -15.59
CA CYS A 235 3.02 11.10 -14.49
C CYS A 235 3.23 9.59 -14.35
N TRP A 236 3.25 9.12 -13.12
CA TRP A 236 3.44 7.71 -12.78
C TRP A 236 2.39 7.32 -11.76
N SER A 237 1.83 6.13 -11.90
CA SER A 237 1.03 5.53 -10.85
C SER A 237 1.91 4.59 -10.03
N TRP A 238 1.59 4.49 -8.75
CA TRP A 238 2.21 3.52 -7.86
C TRP A 238 1.15 2.89 -6.98
N ALA A 239 1.37 1.64 -6.63
CA ALA A 239 0.56 0.92 -5.66
C ALA A 239 1.44 -0.02 -4.84
N LEU A 240 1.13 -0.11 -3.55
CA LEU A 240 1.76 -1.01 -2.60
C LEU A 240 0.68 -1.86 -1.93
N GLU A 241 1.00 -3.11 -1.67
CA GLU A 241 0.24 -3.98 -0.79
C GLU A 241 1.12 -4.45 0.36
N TRP A 242 0.63 -4.30 1.59
CA TRP A 242 1.34 -4.68 2.80
C TRP A 242 0.59 -5.75 3.56
N ASN A 243 1.29 -6.83 3.85
CA ASN A 243 0.85 -7.99 4.60
C ASN A 243 -0.49 -8.58 4.13
N GLN A 244 -0.76 -8.45 2.83
CA GLN A 244 -2.04 -8.78 2.19
C GLN A 244 -3.26 -8.13 2.86
N GLN A 245 -3.08 -7.06 3.64
CA GLN A 245 -4.14 -6.47 4.46
C GLN A 245 -4.39 -5.02 4.10
N HIS A 246 -3.35 -4.28 3.71
CA HIS A 246 -3.45 -2.87 3.39
C HIS A 246 -2.99 -2.60 1.97
N ARG A 247 -3.77 -1.81 1.22
CA ARG A 247 -3.35 -1.23 -0.05
C ARG A 247 -3.22 0.26 0.07
N ILE A 248 -2.21 0.80 -0.59
CA ILE A 248 -1.93 2.24 -0.67
C ILE A 248 -1.56 2.54 -2.11
N ALA A 249 -2.12 3.59 -2.67
CA ALA A 249 -1.82 3.98 -4.04
C ALA A 249 -1.85 5.48 -4.25
N GLY A 250 -1.18 5.89 -5.33
CA GLY A 250 -1.42 7.18 -5.92
C GLY A 250 -0.48 7.49 -7.07
N PHE A 251 -0.09 8.75 -7.18
CA PHE A 251 0.65 9.26 -8.32
C PHE A 251 1.99 9.89 -7.93
N LEU A 252 2.90 9.95 -8.90
CA LEU A 252 4.15 10.70 -8.88
C LEU A 252 4.19 11.57 -10.14
N GLY A 253 4.89 12.71 -10.12
CA GLY A 253 5.10 13.50 -11.34
C GLY A 253 4.33 14.81 -11.37
N ASP A 254 3.86 15.15 -12.57
CA ASP A 254 3.03 16.31 -12.84
C ASP A 254 1.67 16.20 -12.12
N ARG A 255 1.43 17.17 -11.22
CA ARG A 255 0.18 17.30 -10.46
C ARG A 255 -1.03 17.48 -11.38
N SER A 256 -0.90 18.18 -12.50
CA SER A 256 -2.04 18.48 -13.36
C SER A 256 -2.55 17.21 -14.06
N ALA A 257 -1.65 16.40 -14.61
CA ALA A 257 -1.96 15.08 -15.14
C ALA A 257 -2.57 14.17 -14.08
N ALA A 258 -1.93 14.04 -12.91
CA ALA A 258 -2.43 13.21 -11.81
C ALA A 258 -3.84 13.62 -11.34
N GLN A 259 -4.09 14.92 -11.19
CA GLN A 259 -5.40 15.44 -10.78
C GLN A 259 -6.48 15.15 -11.82
N SER A 260 -6.16 15.24 -13.11
CA SER A 260 -7.09 14.92 -14.20
C SER A 260 -7.61 13.48 -14.08
N ILE A 261 -6.69 12.54 -13.82
CA ILE A 261 -7.02 11.12 -13.62
C ILE A 261 -7.78 10.92 -12.31
N ALA A 262 -7.33 11.55 -11.21
CA ALA A 262 -7.97 11.45 -9.91
C ALA A 262 -9.43 11.95 -9.92
N ASN A 263 -9.73 12.98 -10.71
CA ASN A 263 -11.10 13.47 -10.91
C ASN A 263 -12.01 12.46 -11.63
N GLY A 264 -11.43 11.53 -12.39
CA GLY A 264 -12.15 10.43 -13.05
C GLY A 264 -12.41 9.23 -12.12
N ILE A 265 -11.84 9.20 -10.92
CA ILE A 265 -12.06 8.12 -9.96
C ILE A 265 -13.40 8.36 -9.24
N PRO A 266 -14.36 7.41 -9.27
CA PRO A 266 -15.63 7.56 -8.58
C PRO A 266 -15.41 7.77 -7.08
N PRO A 267 -16.09 8.75 -6.45
CA PRO A 267 -16.00 8.94 -5.01
C PRO A 267 -16.64 7.77 -4.28
N GLU A 268 -16.13 7.46 -3.08
CA GLU A 268 -16.73 6.43 -2.23
C GLU A 268 -18.19 6.77 -1.91
N GLN A 269 -19.04 5.73 -1.94
CA GLN A 269 -20.45 5.87 -1.58
C GLN A 269 -20.58 5.84 -0.06
N VAL A 270 -21.04 6.94 0.53
CA VAL A 270 -21.17 7.07 1.99
C VAL A 270 -22.61 7.38 2.35
N THR A 271 -23.18 6.60 3.27
CA THR A 271 -24.52 6.84 3.81
C THR A 271 -24.44 7.80 4.99
N THR A 272 -25.17 8.91 4.90
CA THR A 272 -25.30 9.88 6.00
C THR A 272 -26.52 9.54 6.83
N VAL A 273 -26.33 9.18 8.10
CA VAL A 273 -27.41 8.87 9.06
C VAL A 273 -28.03 10.16 9.59
N PHE A 274 -27.18 11.11 9.98
CA PHE A 274 -27.61 12.44 10.41
C PHE A 274 -26.55 13.49 10.04
N ASN A 275 -26.99 14.73 9.84
CA ASN A 275 -26.14 15.86 9.47
C ASN A 275 -26.68 17.16 10.07
N GLU A 276 -26.09 17.57 11.19
CA GLU A 276 -26.36 18.81 11.90
C GLU A 276 -25.11 19.72 11.88
N PRO A 277 -25.24 21.04 12.08
CA PRO A 277 -24.08 21.93 12.20
C PRO A 277 -23.10 21.45 13.27
N GLY A 278 -21.89 21.04 12.85
CA GLY A 278 -20.83 20.54 13.73
C GLY A 278 -20.96 19.09 14.16
N ARG A 279 -22.00 18.35 13.74
CA ARG A 279 -22.21 16.94 14.09
C ARG A 279 -22.77 16.17 12.90
N TYR A 280 -22.06 15.15 12.45
CA TYR A 280 -22.58 14.22 11.44
C TYR A 280 -22.18 12.79 11.79
N LEU A 281 -22.99 11.85 11.35
CA LEU A 281 -22.64 10.43 11.33
C LEU A 281 -22.78 9.91 9.92
N ARG A 282 -21.68 9.34 9.45
CA ARG A 282 -21.55 8.74 8.15
C ARG A 282 -21.00 7.34 8.32
N PHE A 283 -21.53 6.40 7.55
CA PHE A 283 -20.97 5.06 7.48
C PHE A 283 -20.92 4.62 6.02
N ARG A 284 -20.10 3.61 5.78
CA ARG A 284 -19.96 2.95 4.49
C ARG A 284 -19.79 1.47 4.75
N HIS A 285 -20.30 0.66 3.84
CA HIS A 285 -20.02 -0.77 3.83
C HIS A 285 -18.72 -1.03 3.09
N ASP A 286 -17.85 -1.80 3.72
CA ASP A 286 -16.66 -2.33 3.08
C ASP A 286 -17.08 -3.31 1.96
N VAL A 287 -16.46 -3.17 0.78
CA VAL A 287 -16.73 -4.03 -0.38
C VAL A 287 -15.49 -4.86 -0.67
N PRO A 288 -15.52 -6.20 -0.48
CA PRO A 288 -14.37 -7.03 -0.78
C PRO A 288 -14.14 -7.12 -2.29
N LEU A 289 -12.87 -7.25 -2.70
CA LEU A 289 -12.49 -7.51 -4.09
C LEU A 289 -12.31 -9.00 -4.31
N ALA A 290 -12.92 -9.57 -5.35
CA ALA A 290 -12.64 -10.95 -5.74
C ALA A 290 -11.27 -11.04 -6.41
N GLU A 291 -10.57 -12.16 -6.23
CA GLU A 291 -9.17 -12.30 -6.70
C GLU A 291 -9.05 -12.18 -8.22
N GLN A 292 -10.03 -12.68 -8.97
CA GLN A 292 -10.04 -12.59 -10.44
C GLN A 292 -10.25 -11.14 -10.96
N ASP A 293 -10.82 -10.26 -10.14
CA ASP A 293 -11.07 -8.86 -10.51
C ASP A 293 -9.87 -7.97 -10.14
N ASP A 294 -8.86 -8.51 -9.46
CA ASP A 294 -7.69 -7.76 -8.99
C ASP A 294 -6.62 -7.59 -10.07
N ILE A 295 -6.77 -6.54 -10.86
CA ILE A 295 -5.82 -6.19 -11.93
C ILE A 295 -4.71 -5.23 -11.48
N LEU A 296 -4.70 -4.76 -10.22
CA LEU A 296 -3.79 -3.71 -9.74
C LEU A 296 -2.31 -4.07 -9.95
N PHE A 297 -2.00 -5.32 -9.64
CA PHE A 297 -0.66 -5.90 -9.71
C PHE A 297 -0.53 -6.94 -10.83
N ALA A 298 -1.54 -7.08 -11.70
CA ALA A 298 -1.51 -8.01 -12.83
C ALA A 298 -0.65 -7.46 -13.97
N HIS A 299 0.12 -8.34 -14.62
CA HIS A 299 0.81 -7.97 -15.84
C HIS A 299 -0.15 -7.98 -17.03
N PRO A 300 -0.07 -7.01 -17.96
CA PRO A 300 -0.84 -7.04 -19.19
C PRO A 300 -0.78 -8.39 -19.92
N ASP A 301 0.42 -8.98 -20.03
CA ASP A 301 0.61 -10.31 -20.64
C ASP A 301 0.08 -11.50 -19.82
N ASP A 302 -0.21 -11.35 -18.52
CA ASP A 302 -0.65 -12.47 -17.67
C ASP A 302 -2.16 -12.73 -17.77
N GLN A 303 -2.93 -11.83 -18.39
CA GLN A 303 -4.37 -11.98 -18.56
C GLN A 303 -4.75 -12.13 -20.04
N GLU A 304 -5.40 -13.24 -20.37
CA GLU A 304 -6.38 -13.23 -21.47
C GLU A 304 -7.47 -12.26 -21.02
N LEU A 305 -7.44 -11.01 -21.53
CA LEU A 305 -8.40 -9.98 -21.15
C LEU A 305 -9.82 -10.55 -21.22
N PRO A 306 -10.59 -10.56 -20.11
CA PRO A 306 -11.98 -10.97 -20.17
C PRO A 306 -12.68 -10.07 -21.19
N SER A 307 -13.29 -10.68 -22.21
CA SER A 307 -13.96 -9.94 -23.27
C SER A 307 -14.93 -8.94 -22.64
N ALA A 308 -14.89 -7.68 -23.09
CA ALA A 308 -15.56 -6.52 -22.49
C ALA A 308 -17.09 -6.65 -22.25
N GLY A 309 -17.72 -7.76 -22.63
CA GLY A 309 -19.14 -8.02 -22.41
C GLY A 309 -19.54 -8.61 -21.05
N SER A 310 -18.59 -9.05 -20.20
CA SER A 310 -18.96 -9.79 -18.96
C SER A 310 -19.14 -8.91 -17.71
N ALA A 311 -18.51 -7.72 -17.65
CA ALA A 311 -18.55 -6.88 -16.45
C ALA A 311 -19.86 -6.08 -16.27
N SER A 312 -20.62 -5.85 -17.34
CA SER A 312 -21.91 -5.11 -17.26
C SER A 312 -23.08 -5.96 -16.78
N GLU A 313 -23.00 -7.30 -16.92
CA GLU A 313 -24.10 -8.19 -16.53
C GLU A 313 -24.11 -8.51 -15.02
N SER A 314 -22.95 -8.59 -14.36
CA SER A 314 -22.89 -8.91 -12.92
C SER A 314 -23.37 -7.77 -12.01
N ALA A 315 -23.10 -6.51 -12.37
CA ALA A 315 -23.58 -5.34 -11.64
C ALA A 315 -25.10 -5.14 -11.77
N ALA A 316 -25.68 -5.56 -12.89
CA ALA A 316 -27.12 -5.51 -13.13
C ALA A 316 -27.89 -6.61 -12.37
N GLN A 317 -27.28 -7.77 -12.12
CA GLN A 317 -27.89 -8.85 -11.34
C GLN A 317 -27.85 -8.58 -9.83
N ALA A 318 -26.76 -8.02 -9.29
CA ALA A 318 -26.65 -7.69 -7.86
C ALA A 318 -27.61 -6.57 -7.39
N SER A 319 -28.16 -5.78 -8.33
CA SER A 319 -29.16 -4.75 -8.07
C SER A 319 -30.60 -5.24 -8.19
N GLN A 320 -30.83 -6.48 -8.64
CA GLN A 320 -32.17 -7.10 -8.68
C GLN A 320 -32.45 -8.00 -7.46
N GLU A 321 -31.44 -8.34 -6.67
CA GLU A 321 -31.57 -9.22 -5.49
C GLU A 321 -31.58 -8.47 -4.14
N ASN A 322 -31.61 -7.13 -4.15
CA ASN A 322 -31.76 -6.29 -2.95
C ASN A 322 -32.97 -5.35 -3.05
#